data_AF-A0AA51ELU7-F1
#
_entry.id   AF-A0AA51ELU7-F1
#
_cell.length_a   1.000
_cell.length_b   1.000
_cell.length_c   1.000
_cell.angle_alpha   90.00
_cell.angle_beta   90.00
_cell.angle_gamma   90.00
#
_symmetry.space_group_name_H-M   'P 1'
#
loop_
_entity.id
_entity.type
_entity.pdbx_description
1 polymer ?
#
loop_
_entity_poly.entity_id
_entity_poly.type
_entity_poly.pdbx_seq_one_letter_code
_entity_poly.pdbx_strand_id
1 'polypeptide(L)'
;YAIGNASKIKVVGATGAYTRDFEEMTKKLSNVENSLQSAKLGQSTVKELLSNITNLQNQLNEAEKKVKDSNDNLNAITSKINLGNVTLDALRTSIDRLKTKTFDLGNNATKLQEANLEGALNLTREAKQRAVKAGDDAENVQNIIANTDRQIKNTDKLIEMQYSNFNNTRTENDKKLDDLQQQLSGLDLQIPTINEKMCGQASDTCDICGGAGCGKCGGISCDQGAITKAEQALDFANKTEHRIKEHELTAEEIFRSVSQVKQDTVSVRS
;
A
#
# COMPACT_ATOMS: atom_id res chain seq x y z
N TYR A 1 70.11 13.40 -18.48
CA TYR A 1 70.85 13.02 -19.71
C TYR A 1 71.33 14.22 -20.55
N ALA A 2 70.67 15.38 -20.54
CA ALA A 2 71.03 16.52 -21.42
C ALA A 2 72.35 17.24 -21.08
N ILE A 3 72.81 17.22 -19.83
CA ILE A 3 74.00 17.98 -19.39
C ILE A 3 75.32 17.35 -19.92
N GLY A 4 75.35 16.02 -20.12
CA GLY A 4 76.55 15.32 -20.60
C GLY A 4 76.90 15.62 -22.06
N ASN A 5 75.90 15.79 -22.94
CA ASN A 5 76.13 16.01 -24.37
C ASN A 5 76.59 17.44 -24.69
N ALA A 6 76.13 18.44 -23.93
CA ALA A 6 76.58 19.83 -24.09
C ALA A 6 78.08 19.98 -23.76
N SER A 7 78.57 19.24 -22.76
CA SER A 7 80.00 19.25 -22.41
C SER A 7 80.89 18.62 -23.48
N LYS A 8 80.42 17.57 -24.16
CA LYS A 8 81.15 16.92 -25.26
C LYS A 8 81.22 17.78 -26.52
N ILE A 9 80.21 18.60 -26.80
CA ILE A 9 80.25 19.54 -27.93
C ILE A 9 81.27 20.67 -27.68
N LYS A 10 81.46 21.09 -26.43
CA LYS A 10 82.47 22.13 -26.09
C LYS A 10 83.92 21.65 -26.32
N VAL A 11 84.17 20.34 -26.24
CA VAL A 11 85.51 19.74 -26.37
C VAL A 11 85.80 19.23 -27.80
N VAL A 12 84.77 18.95 -28.59
CA VAL A 12 84.90 18.38 -29.96
C VAL A 12 84.35 19.32 -31.05
N GLY A 13 83.77 20.46 -30.67
CA GLY A 13 83.29 21.48 -31.59
C GLY A 13 84.44 22.20 -32.30
N ALA A 14 84.16 22.71 -33.50
CA ALA A 14 85.12 23.28 -34.46
C ALA A 14 86.13 24.29 -33.86
N THR A 15 85.81 24.94 -32.73
CA THR A 15 86.74 25.80 -32.00
C THR A 15 87.94 25.03 -31.46
N GLY A 16 87.79 23.86 -30.84
CA GLY A 16 88.95 23.10 -30.33
C GLY A 16 89.88 22.60 -31.44
N ALA A 17 89.32 22.21 -32.59
CA ALA A 17 90.07 21.68 -33.72
C ALA A 17 90.87 22.76 -34.45
N TYR A 18 90.26 23.92 -34.74
CA TYR A 18 90.88 24.95 -35.57
C TYR A 18 91.56 26.08 -34.79
N THR A 19 91.22 26.33 -33.51
CA THR A 19 91.90 27.38 -32.71
C THR A 19 93.39 27.15 -32.65
N ARG A 20 93.81 25.89 -32.44
CA ARG A 20 95.23 25.52 -32.42
C ARG A 20 95.93 25.84 -33.74
N ASP A 21 95.26 25.57 -34.87
CA ASP A 21 95.81 25.80 -36.19
C ASP A 21 95.90 27.31 -36.50
N PHE A 22 94.93 28.12 -36.06
CA PHE A 22 94.95 29.59 -36.15
C PHE A 22 96.07 30.21 -35.31
N GLU A 23 96.25 29.76 -34.07
CA GLU A 23 97.35 30.19 -33.20
C GLU A 23 98.72 29.86 -33.81
N GLU A 24 98.87 28.66 -34.38
CA GLU A 24 100.11 28.22 -35.03
C GLU A 24 100.42 29.04 -36.28
N MET A 25 99.42 29.33 -37.12
CA MET A 25 99.58 30.18 -38.31
C MET A 25 99.96 31.61 -37.93
N THR A 26 99.32 32.19 -36.92
CA THR A 26 99.63 33.54 -36.42
C THR A 26 101.07 33.63 -35.93
N LYS A 27 101.51 32.62 -35.17
CA LYS A 27 102.88 32.52 -34.65
C LYS A 27 103.91 32.39 -35.79
N LYS A 28 103.62 31.58 -36.81
CA LYS A 28 104.49 31.46 -38.00
C LYS A 28 104.60 32.77 -38.75
N LEU A 29 103.48 33.48 -38.96
CA LEU A 29 103.47 34.79 -39.62
C LEU A 29 104.30 35.82 -38.84
N SER A 30 104.14 35.88 -37.52
CA SER A 30 104.92 36.77 -36.66
C SER A 30 106.44 36.48 -36.72
N ASN A 31 106.83 35.20 -36.76
CA ASN A 31 108.24 34.82 -36.90
C ASN A 31 108.83 35.25 -38.25
N VAL A 32 108.05 35.14 -39.33
CA VAL A 32 108.46 35.60 -40.68
C VAL A 32 108.59 37.12 -40.70
N GLU A 33 107.64 37.84 -40.09
CA GLU A 33 107.67 39.30 -39.94
C GLU A 33 108.96 39.78 -39.25
N ASN A 34 109.26 39.20 -38.08
CA ASN A 34 110.45 39.51 -37.30
C ASN A 34 111.75 39.20 -38.08
N SER A 35 111.76 38.09 -38.81
CA SER A 35 112.92 37.70 -39.64
C SER A 35 113.15 38.68 -40.78
N LEU A 36 112.10 39.16 -41.42
CA LEU A 36 112.16 40.14 -42.51
C LEU A 36 112.61 41.53 -42.03
N GLN A 37 112.19 41.95 -40.83
CA GLN A 37 112.68 43.19 -40.22
C GLN A 37 114.20 43.14 -39.95
N SER A 38 114.76 41.96 -39.70
CA SER A 38 116.19 41.78 -39.42
C SER A 38 117.09 41.76 -40.67
N ALA A 39 116.54 41.54 -41.88
CA ALA A 39 117.30 41.39 -43.12
C ALA A 39 117.41 42.72 -43.91
N LYS A 40 118.57 43.40 -43.84
CA LYS A 40 118.88 44.66 -44.56
C LYS A 40 119.18 44.48 -46.06
N LEU A 41 118.23 44.01 -46.87
CA LEU A 41 118.36 43.97 -48.35
C LEU A 41 117.06 44.44 -49.02
N GLY A 42 117.15 45.41 -49.94
CA GLY A 42 116.04 45.88 -50.80
C GLY A 42 114.86 46.54 -50.06
N GLN A 43 114.96 47.86 -49.77
CA GLN A 43 113.97 48.61 -48.98
C GLN A 43 112.51 48.58 -49.48
N SER A 44 112.26 48.33 -50.77
CA SER A 44 110.90 48.29 -51.33
C SER A 44 110.23 46.93 -51.15
N THR A 45 110.91 45.83 -51.49
CA THR A 45 110.33 44.48 -51.48
C THR A 45 110.03 43.96 -50.06
N VAL A 46 110.89 44.27 -49.08
CA VAL A 46 110.66 43.89 -47.67
C VAL A 46 109.44 44.60 -47.10
N LYS A 47 109.20 45.86 -47.48
CA LYS A 47 108.04 46.64 -47.04
C LYS A 47 106.72 46.08 -47.58
N GLU A 48 106.69 45.66 -48.84
CA GLU A 48 105.53 44.98 -49.44
C GLU A 48 105.22 43.65 -48.76
N LEU A 49 106.26 42.86 -48.44
CA LEU A 49 106.08 41.56 -47.79
C LEU A 49 105.57 41.70 -46.35
N LEU A 50 106.08 42.66 -45.58
CA LEU A 50 105.56 42.99 -44.24
C LEU A 50 104.10 43.45 -44.30
N SER A 51 103.74 44.25 -45.31
CA SER A 51 102.36 44.65 -45.55
C SER A 51 101.45 43.45 -45.85
N ASN A 52 101.93 42.49 -46.65
CA ASN A 52 101.18 41.27 -46.96
C ASN A 52 101.02 40.36 -45.73
N ILE A 53 102.03 40.24 -44.88
CA ILE A 53 101.95 39.48 -43.62
C ILE A 53 100.92 40.13 -42.69
N THR A 54 100.97 41.45 -42.53
CA THR A 54 100.00 42.19 -41.71
C THR A 54 98.57 41.96 -42.25
N ASN A 55 98.39 42.00 -43.56
CA ASN A 55 97.10 41.72 -44.19
C ASN A 55 96.64 40.28 -43.95
N LEU A 56 97.54 39.29 -44.05
CA LEU A 56 97.24 37.90 -43.75
C LEU A 56 96.88 37.69 -42.28
N GLN A 57 97.58 38.33 -41.35
CA GLN A 57 97.24 38.29 -39.91
C GLN A 57 95.83 38.87 -39.67
N ASN A 58 95.49 39.99 -40.31
CA ASN A 58 94.15 40.58 -40.21
C ASN A 58 93.08 39.65 -40.78
N GLN A 59 93.30 39.06 -41.95
CA GLN A 59 92.39 38.08 -42.57
C GLN A 59 92.22 36.83 -41.69
N LEU A 60 93.30 36.39 -41.04
CA LEU A 60 93.29 35.24 -40.14
C LEU A 60 92.47 35.51 -38.87
N ASN A 61 92.64 36.68 -38.26
CA ASN A 61 91.85 37.13 -37.11
C ASN A 61 90.35 37.26 -37.46
N GLU A 62 90.04 37.78 -38.66
CA GLU A 62 88.66 37.85 -39.13
C GLU A 62 88.04 36.46 -39.35
N ALA A 63 88.82 35.52 -39.90
CA ALA A 63 88.38 34.14 -40.09
C ALA A 63 88.13 33.44 -38.76
N GLU A 64 89.03 33.60 -37.78
CA GLU A 64 88.88 33.06 -36.43
C GLU A 64 87.59 33.58 -35.77
N LYS A 65 87.35 34.89 -35.85
CA LYS A 65 86.12 35.50 -35.33
C LYS A 65 84.86 34.92 -35.99
N LYS A 66 84.84 34.78 -37.32
CA LYS A 66 83.71 34.19 -38.05
C LYS A 66 83.44 32.74 -37.65
N VAL A 67 84.48 31.94 -37.41
CA VAL A 67 84.35 30.55 -36.95
C VAL A 67 83.77 30.50 -35.54
N LYS A 68 84.25 31.37 -34.65
CA LYS A 68 83.71 31.50 -33.28
C LYS A 68 82.23 31.89 -33.29
N ASP A 69 81.86 32.92 -34.03
CA ASP A 69 80.47 33.38 -34.15
C ASP A 69 79.56 32.28 -34.73
N SER A 70 80.04 31.54 -35.73
CA SER A 70 79.31 30.40 -36.31
C SER A 70 79.10 29.27 -35.30
N ASN A 71 80.11 28.97 -34.48
CA ASN A 71 80.03 27.95 -33.44
C ASN A 71 79.04 28.34 -32.33
N ASP A 72 79.05 29.60 -31.90
CA ASP A 72 78.12 30.09 -30.89
C ASP A 72 76.67 30.04 -31.41
N ASN A 73 76.46 30.38 -32.69
CA ASN A 73 75.18 30.21 -33.38
C ASN A 73 74.75 28.74 -33.46
N LEU A 74 75.66 27.82 -33.81
CA LEU A 74 75.37 26.38 -33.83
C LEU A 74 74.95 25.87 -32.44
N ASN A 75 75.66 26.26 -31.38
CA ASN A 75 75.32 25.86 -30.01
C ASN A 75 73.94 26.39 -29.58
N ALA A 76 73.60 27.62 -29.96
CA ALA A 76 72.28 28.20 -29.71
C ALA A 76 71.19 27.43 -30.46
N ILE A 77 71.42 27.06 -31.73
CA ILE A 77 70.49 26.27 -32.55
C ILE A 77 70.32 24.85 -31.96
N THR A 78 71.41 24.16 -31.61
CA THR A 78 71.35 22.82 -31.00
C THR A 78 70.57 22.84 -29.69
N SER A 79 70.76 23.87 -28.87
CA SER A 79 70.00 24.03 -27.62
C SER A 79 68.50 24.22 -27.88
N LYS A 80 68.13 25.02 -28.89
CA LYS A 80 66.74 25.20 -29.32
C LYS A 80 66.12 23.91 -29.85
N ILE A 81 66.85 23.12 -30.64
CA ILE A 81 66.38 21.82 -31.15
C ILE A 81 66.13 20.85 -29.99
N ASN A 82 67.06 20.77 -29.03
CA ASN A 82 66.89 19.90 -27.87
C ASN A 82 65.65 20.29 -27.03
N LEU A 83 65.43 21.59 -26.82
CA LEU A 83 64.24 22.09 -26.14
C LEU A 83 62.96 21.77 -26.93
N GLY A 84 63.00 21.93 -28.26
CA GLY A 84 61.92 21.58 -29.16
C GLY A 84 61.54 20.09 -29.06
N ASN A 85 62.53 19.20 -29.04
CA ASN A 85 62.30 17.76 -28.90
C ASN A 85 61.65 17.39 -27.56
N VAL A 86 62.12 17.97 -26.45
CA VAL A 86 61.52 17.74 -25.12
C VAL A 86 60.07 18.24 -25.10
N THR A 87 59.81 19.41 -25.68
CA THR A 87 58.47 19.99 -25.77
C THR A 87 57.55 19.11 -26.63
N LEU A 88 58.08 18.58 -27.74
CA LEU A 88 57.35 17.68 -28.63
C LEU A 88 56.97 16.36 -27.94
N ASP A 89 57.86 15.76 -27.15
CA ASP A 89 57.56 14.55 -26.38
C ASP A 89 56.52 14.80 -25.29
N ALA A 90 56.57 15.96 -24.62
CA ALA A 90 55.53 16.36 -23.67
C ALA A 90 54.16 16.53 -24.35
N LEU A 91 54.13 17.09 -25.56
CA LEU A 91 52.93 17.20 -26.40
C LEU A 91 52.38 15.84 -26.81
N ARG A 92 53.23 14.92 -27.27
CA ARG A 92 52.84 13.54 -27.60
C ARG A 92 52.20 12.82 -26.42
N THR A 93 52.82 12.93 -25.25
CA THR A 93 52.31 12.33 -24.00
C THR A 93 50.94 12.92 -23.63
N SER A 94 50.75 14.22 -23.84
CA SER A 94 49.48 14.90 -23.59
C SER A 94 48.38 14.46 -24.56
N ILE A 95 48.72 14.24 -25.84
CA ILE A 95 47.81 13.72 -26.86
C ILE A 95 47.38 12.29 -26.52
N ASP A 96 48.31 11.43 -26.13
CA ASP A 96 47.98 10.05 -25.74
C ASP A 96 47.04 10.03 -24.53
N ARG A 97 47.31 10.87 -23.52
CA ARG A 97 46.43 11.00 -22.36
C ARG A 97 45.05 11.53 -22.73
N LEU A 98 44.97 12.49 -23.65
CA LEU A 98 43.70 13.02 -24.14
C LEU A 98 42.93 11.94 -24.89
N LYS A 99 43.59 11.17 -25.75
CA LYS A 99 42.99 10.05 -26.50
C LYS A 99 42.37 9.02 -25.56
N THR A 100 43.09 8.61 -24.51
CA THR A 100 42.56 7.68 -23.49
C THR A 100 41.31 8.25 -22.81
N LYS A 101 41.37 9.52 -22.35
CA LYS A 101 40.22 10.16 -21.69
C LYS A 101 38.99 10.26 -22.61
N THR A 102 39.18 10.54 -23.89
CA THR A 102 38.08 10.57 -24.86
C THR A 102 37.45 9.19 -25.03
N PHE A 103 38.26 8.13 -25.04
CA PHE A 103 37.78 6.76 -25.11
C PHE A 103 36.97 6.37 -23.87
N ASP A 104 37.49 6.70 -22.68
CA ASP A 104 36.80 6.45 -21.41
C ASP A 104 35.47 7.21 -21.34
N LEU A 105 35.45 8.46 -21.80
CA LEU A 105 34.24 9.27 -21.86
C LEU A 105 33.18 8.64 -22.78
N GLY A 106 33.58 8.16 -23.96
CA GLY A 106 32.68 7.47 -24.89
C GLY A 106 32.07 6.21 -24.27
N ASN A 107 32.89 5.36 -23.67
CA ASN A 107 32.43 4.13 -23.01
C ASN A 107 31.46 4.41 -21.84
N ASN A 108 31.76 5.43 -21.03
CA ASN A 108 30.90 5.82 -19.92
C ASN A 108 29.56 6.40 -20.39
N ALA A 109 29.56 7.19 -21.48
CA ALA A 109 28.34 7.71 -22.08
C ALA A 109 27.43 6.58 -22.60
N THR A 110 28.00 5.57 -23.28
CA THR A 110 27.26 4.39 -23.74
C THR A 110 26.63 3.63 -22.58
N LYS A 111 27.39 3.35 -21.52
CA LYS A 111 26.87 2.67 -20.32
C LYS A 111 25.73 3.44 -19.66
N LEU A 112 25.85 4.78 -19.57
CA LEU A 112 24.81 5.63 -19.00
C LEU A 112 23.52 5.57 -19.84
N GLN A 113 23.65 5.57 -21.16
CA GLN A 113 22.52 5.47 -22.09
C GLN A 113 21.84 4.10 -22.01
N GLU A 114 22.61 3.00 -21.99
CA GLU A 114 22.09 1.63 -21.86
C GLU A 114 21.33 1.43 -20.54
N ALA A 115 21.90 1.89 -19.42
CA ALA A 115 21.26 1.79 -18.10
C ALA A 115 19.93 2.56 -18.04
N ASN A 116 19.86 3.73 -18.69
CA ASN A 116 18.61 4.51 -18.76
C ASN A 116 17.56 3.82 -19.63
N LEU A 117 17.95 3.21 -20.75
CA LEU A 117 17.04 2.45 -21.62
C LEU A 117 16.48 1.22 -20.91
N GLU A 118 17.31 0.48 -20.18
CA GLU A 118 16.86 -0.70 -19.43
C GLU A 118 15.93 -0.33 -18.28
N GLY A 119 16.25 0.72 -17.51
CA GLY A 119 15.38 1.25 -16.46
C GLY A 119 14.04 1.74 -17.00
N ALA A 120 14.05 2.52 -18.09
CA ALA A 120 12.83 3.00 -18.74
C ALA A 120 11.96 1.86 -19.29
N LEU A 121 12.58 0.82 -19.87
CA LEU A 121 11.87 -0.37 -20.34
C LEU A 121 11.21 -1.12 -19.18
N ASN A 122 11.91 -1.26 -18.05
CA ASN A 122 11.36 -1.92 -16.88
C ASN A 122 10.15 -1.15 -16.31
N LEU A 123 10.26 0.17 -16.16
CA LEU A 123 9.14 1.04 -15.76
C LEU A 123 7.95 0.94 -16.72
N THR A 124 8.20 0.87 -18.03
CA THR A 124 7.16 0.71 -19.05
C THR A 124 6.46 -0.65 -18.93
N ARG A 125 7.21 -1.73 -18.65
CA ARG A 125 6.64 -3.07 -18.42
C ARG A 125 5.78 -3.10 -17.16
N GLU A 126 6.24 -2.52 -16.06
CA GLU A 126 5.47 -2.41 -14.82
C GLU A 126 4.21 -1.57 -15.01
N ALA A 127 4.29 -0.45 -15.73
CA ALA A 127 3.13 0.37 -16.07
C ALA A 127 2.12 -0.40 -16.91
N LYS A 128 2.56 -1.17 -17.91
CA LYS A 128 1.70 -2.05 -18.70
C LYS A 128 0.99 -3.10 -17.82
N GLN A 129 1.72 -3.77 -16.93
CA GLN A 129 1.12 -4.77 -16.03
C GLN A 129 0.07 -4.15 -15.11
N ARG A 130 0.36 -2.96 -14.54
CA ARG A 130 -0.62 -2.22 -13.72
C ARG A 130 -1.86 -1.81 -14.52
N ALA A 131 -1.68 -1.37 -15.76
CA ALA A 131 -2.79 -1.00 -16.64
C ALA A 131 -3.68 -2.20 -16.99
N VAL A 132 -3.09 -3.36 -17.29
CA VAL A 132 -3.85 -4.60 -17.54
C VAL A 132 -4.66 -5.00 -16.32
N LYS A 133 -4.02 -5.05 -15.14
CA LYS A 133 -4.71 -5.39 -13.89
C LYS A 133 -5.87 -4.43 -13.58
N ALA A 134 -5.66 -3.13 -13.76
CA ALA A 134 -6.72 -2.14 -13.58
C ALA A 134 -7.88 -2.34 -14.58
N GLY A 135 -7.59 -2.79 -15.80
CA GLY A 135 -8.60 -3.18 -16.79
C GLY A 135 -9.42 -4.39 -16.35
N ASP A 136 -8.74 -5.46 -15.90
CA ASP A 136 -9.39 -6.68 -15.40
C ASP A 136 -10.27 -6.38 -14.17
N ASP A 137 -9.78 -5.57 -13.23
CA ASP A 137 -10.52 -5.13 -12.06
C ASP A 137 -11.78 -4.33 -12.46
N ALA A 138 -11.67 -3.45 -13.46
CA ALA A 138 -12.81 -2.68 -13.97
C ALA A 138 -13.87 -3.57 -14.63
N GLU A 139 -13.46 -4.57 -15.41
CA GLU A 139 -14.38 -5.54 -16.02
C GLU A 139 -15.10 -6.37 -14.95
N ASN A 140 -14.39 -6.81 -13.92
CA ASN A 140 -14.99 -7.51 -12.79
C ASN A 140 -16.04 -6.65 -12.05
N VAL A 141 -15.74 -5.37 -11.82
CA VAL A 141 -16.70 -4.43 -11.23
C VAL A 141 -17.95 -4.28 -12.10
N GLN A 142 -17.81 -4.24 -13.44
CA GLN A 142 -18.98 -4.19 -14.33
C GLN A 142 -19.85 -5.45 -14.20
N ASN A 143 -19.26 -6.63 -14.07
CA ASN A 143 -20.00 -7.87 -13.84
C ASN A 143 -20.76 -7.86 -12.51
N ILE A 144 -20.13 -7.35 -11.45
CA ILE A 144 -20.79 -7.18 -10.14
C ILE A 144 -21.97 -6.22 -10.25
N ILE A 145 -21.81 -5.08 -10.92
CA ILE A 145 -22.90 -4.10 -11.13
C ILE A 145 -24.05 -4.74 -11.91
N ALA A 146 -23.77 -5.45 -13.00
CA ALA A 146 -24.78 -6.11 -13.81
C ALA A 146 -25.55 -7.19 -13.03
N ASN A 147 -24.85 -7.98 -12.20
CA ASN A 147 -25.51 -8.95 -11.34
C ASN A 147 -26.37 -8.27 -10.26
N THR A 148 -25.86 -7.18 -9.66
CA THR A 148 -26.60 -6.42 -8.65
C THR A 148 -27.88 -5.81 -9.22
N ASP A 149 -27.82 -5.21 -10.41
CA ASP A 149 -29.01 -4.67 -11.10
C ASP A 149 -30.07 -5.74 -11.38
N ARG A 150 -29.65 -6.96 -11.75
CA ARG A 150 -30.55 -8.11 -11.90
C ARG A 150 -31.20 -8.50 -10.56
N GLN A 151 -30.45 -8.53 -9.47
CA GLN A 151 -30.98 -8.85 -8.15
C GLN A 151 -31.97 -7.80 -7.65
N ILE A 152 -31.68 -6.52 -7.87
CA ILE A 152 -32.59 -5.41 -7.54
C ILE A 152 -33.91 -5.59 -8.30
N LYS A 153 -33.87 -5.75 -9.63
CA LYS A 153 -35.08 -5.95 -10.44
C LYS A 153 -35.90 -7.16 -10.03
N ASN A 154 -35.24 -8.28 -9.70
CA ASN A 154 -35.92 -9.47 -9.20
C ASN A 154 -36.60 -9.21 -7.85
N THR A 155 -35.91 -8.49 -6.95
CA THR A 155 -36.44 -8.11 -5.64
C THR A 155 -37.62 -7.17 -5.78
N ASP A 156 -37.52 -6.14 -6.62
CA ASP A 156 -38.62 -5.21 -6.90
C ASP A 156 -39.85 -5.93 -7.44
N LYS A 157 -39.66 -6.87 -8.37
CA LYS A 157 -40.77 -7.69 -8.90
C LYS A 157 -41.39 -8.56 -7.80
N LEU A 158 -40.58 -9.16 -6.93
CA LEU A 158 -41.08 -9.95 -5.79
C LEU A 158 -41.88 -9.07 -4.82
N ILE A 159 -41.39 -7.87 -4.52
CA ILE A 159 -42.10 -6.89 -3.70
C ILE A 159 -43.42 -6.51 -4.34
N GLU A 160 -43.42 -6.16 -5.63
CA GLU A 160 -44.63 -5.77 -6.36
C GLU A 160 -45.68 -6.89 -6.39
N MET A 161 -45.26 -8.13 -6.67
CA MET A 161 -46.15 -9.31 -6.64
C MET A 161 -46.72 -9.55 -5.24
N GLN A 162 -45.92 -9.33 -4.18
CA GLN A 162 -46.35 -9.60 -2.81
C GLN A 162 -47.10 -8.44 -2.16
N TYR A 163 -46.98 -7.22 -2.70
CA TYR A 163 -47.58 -6.02 -2.14
C TYR A 163 -49.11 -6.13 -2.04
N SER A 164 -49.75 -6.62 -3.11
CA SER A 164 -51.20 -6.85 -3.14
C SER A 164 -51.62 -7.91 -2.09
N ASN A 165 -50.90 -9.03 -2.02
CA ASN A 165 -51.19 -10.09 -1.05
C ASN A 165 -51.04 -9.60 0.40
N PHE A 166 -50.00 -8.83 0.69
CA PHE A 166 -49.79 -8.24 2.01
C PHE A 166 -50.94 -7.29 2.39
N ASN A 167 -51.32 -6.39 1.47
CA ASN A 167 -52.40 -5.44 1.72
C ASN A 167 -53.77 -6.14 1.89
N ASN A 168 -54.03 -7.18 1.08
CA ASN A 168 -55.23 -7.99 1.19
C ASN A 168 -55.27 -8.73 2.53
N THR A 169 -54.17 -9.38 2.92
CA THR A 169 -54.07 -10.10 4.20
C THR A 169 -54.25 -9.16 5.39
N ARG A 170 -53.64 -7.97 5.34
CA ARG A 170 -53.81 -6.94 6.36
C ARG A 170 -55.29 -6.53 6.47
N THR A 171 -55.92 -6.22 5.35
CA THR A 171 -57.33 -5.82 5.31
C THR A 171 -58.25 -6.93 5.81
N GLU A 172 -57.97 -8.19 5.47
CA GLU A 172 -58.73 -9.34 5.95
C GLU A 172 -58.57 -9.53 7.47
N ASN A 173 -57.35 -9.37 7.99
CA ASN A 173 -57.09 -9.45 9.43
C ASN A 173 -57.80 -8.31 10.18
N ASP A 174 -57.76 -7.08 9.66
CA ASP A 174 -58.47 -5.94 10.26
C ASP A 174 -59.99 -6.20 10.31
N LYS A 175 -60.56 -6.79 9.25
CA LYS A 175 -61.98 -7.21 9.24
C LYS A 175 -62.28 -8.31 10.27
N LYS A 176 -61.42 -9.31 10.40
CA LYS A 176 -61.59 -10.38 11.40
C LYS A 176 -61.50 -9.84 12.82
N LEU A 177 -60.60 -8.88 13.07
CA LEU A 177 -60.50 -8.21 14.37
C LEU A 177 -61.78 -7.43 14.69
N ASP A 178 -62.32 -6.70 13.72
CA ASP A 178 -63.58 -5.98 13.89
C ASP A 178 -64.77 -6.94 14.17
N ASP A 179 -64.87 -8.04 13.41
CA ASP A 179 -65.88 -9.08 13.64
C ASP A 179 -65.76 -9.70 15.04
N LEU A 180 -64.55 -10.06 15.47
CA LEU A 180 -64.31 -10.57 16.82
C LEU A 180 -64.68 -9.55 17.90
N GLN A 181 -64.38 -8.27 17.69
CA GLN A 181 -64.72 -7.22 18.63
C GLN A 181 -66.24 -7.00 18.72
N GLN A 182 -66.96 -7.10 17.59
CA GLN A 182 -68.41 -7.06 17.55
C GLN A 182 -69.03 -8.27 18.27
N GLN A 183 -68.50 -9.47 18.04
CA GLN A 183 -68.96 -10.69 18.71
C GLN A 183 -68.72 -10.62 20.23
N LEU A 184 -67.56 -10.14 20.66
CA LEU A 184 -67.24 -9.95 22.08
C LEU A 184 -68.19 -8.93 22.72
N SER A 185 -68.40 -7.78 22.07
CA SER A 185 -69.34 -6.76 22.54
C SER A 185 -70.77 -7.31 22.62
N GLY A 186 -71.17 -8.14 21.65
CA GLY A 186 -72.46 -8.82 21.66
C GLY A 186 -72.60 -9.81 22.81
N LEU A 187 -71.54 -10.55 23.14
CA LEU A 187 -71.52 -11.46 24.27
C LEU A 187 -71.57 -10.71 25.60
N ASP A 188 -70.79 -9.63 25.75
CA ASP A 188 -70.78 -8.79 26.95
C ASP A 188 -72.16 -8.21 27.26
N LEU A 189 -72.91 -7.80 26.22
CA LEU A 189 -74.29 -7.34 26.38
C LEU A 189 -75.26 -8.44 26.85
N GLN A 190 -74.95 -9.71 26.59
CA GLN A 190 -75.77 -10.85 26.99
C GLN A 190 -75.44 -11.36 28.41
N ILE A 191 -74.23 -11.13 28.91
CA ILE A 191 -73.77 -11.61 30.23
C ILE A 191 -74.74 -11.24 31.36
N PRO A 192 -75.23 -9.98 31.50
CA PRO A 192 -76.18 -9.64 32.56
C PRO A 192 -77.46 -10.47 32.51
N THR A 193 -77.99 -10.71 31.31
CA THR A 193 -79.21 -11.51 31.13
C THR A 193 -78.98 -12.97 31.51
N ILE A 194 -77.79 -13.51 31.20
CA ILE A 194 -77.41 -14.88 31.58
C ILE A 194 -77.25 -14.96 33.11
N ASN A 195 -76.57 -13.99 33.72
CA ASN A 195 -76.39 -13.91 35.16
C ASN A 195 -77.74 -13.78 35.90
N GLU A 196 -78.71 -13.07 35.32
CA GLU A 196 -80.06 -13.01 35.87
C GLU A 196 -80.72 -14.39 35.93
N LYS A 197 -80.69 -15.12 34.82
CA LYS A 197 -81.32 -16.44 34.72
C LYS A 197 -80.60 -17.49 35.58
N MET A 198 -79.27 -17.46 35.61
CA MET A 198 -78.46 -18.48 36.29
C MET A 198 -78.27 -18.16 37.77
N CYS A 199 -77.88 -16.93 38.08
CA CYS A 199 -77.50 -16.51 39.43
C CYS A 199 -78.62 -15.76 40.16
N GLY A 200 -79.62 -15.22 39.46
CA GLY A 200 -80.81 -14.60 40.05
C GLY A 200 -80.87 -13.08 39.99
N GLN A 201 -79.84 -12.41 39.45
CA GLN A 201 -79.82 -10.95 39.28
C GLN A 201 -79.07 -10.56 37.99
N ALA A 202 -79.62 -9.59 37.24
CA ALA A 202 -78.91 -8.99 36.11
C ALA A 202 -77.78 -8.09 36.60
N SER A 203 -76.54 -8.56 36.47
CA SER A 203 -75.35 -7.77 36.77
C SER A 203 -74.18 -8.23 35.89
N ASP A 204 -73.34 -7.28 35.50
CA ASP A 204 -72.03 -7.48 34.87
C ASP A 204 -70.89 -7.47 35.89
N THR A 205 -71.19 -7.20 37.16
CA THR A 205 -70.22 -7.15 38.26
C THR A 205 -70.43 -8.29 39.25
N CYS A 206 -69.42 -8.53 40.10
CA CYS A 206 -69.43 -9.60 41.10
C CYS A 206 -70.23 -9.24 42.36
N ASP A 207 -71.51 -8.94 42.17
CA ASP A 207 -72.44 -8.53 43.22
C ASP A 207 -72.80 -9.66 44.19
N ILE A 208 -73.82 -9.45 45.02
CA ILE A 208 -74.32 -10.39 46.04
C ILE A 208 -74.54 -11.78 45.44
N CYS A 209 -75.27 -11.86 44.33
CA CYS A 209 -75.58 -13.09 43.61
C CYS A 209 -74.43 -13.61 42.72
N GLY A 210 -73.35 -12.86 42.55
CA GLY A 210 -72.24 -13.23 41.68
C GLY A 210 -72.60 -13.23 40.19
N GLY A 211 -71.85 -14.00 39.39
CA GLY A 211 -71.95 -13.97 37.94
C GLY A 211 -70.81 -14.70 37.23
N ALA A 212 -70.87 -14.75 35.90
CA ALA A 212 -69.79 -15.29 35.06
C ALA A 212 -68.44 -14.63 35.40
N GLY A 213 -67.43 -15.44 35.71
CA GLY A 213 -66.08 -14.96 36.07
C GLY A 213 -65.88 -14.57 37.55
N CYS A 214 -66.94 -14.54 38.37
CA CYS A 214 -66.86 -14.10 39.77
C CYS A 214 -66.51 -15.20 40.78
N GLY A 215 -66.43 -16.46 40.34
CA GLY A 215 -66.15 -17.62 41.21
C GLY A 215 -67.29 -18.01 42.16
N LYS A 216 -68.39 -17.24 42.19
CA LYS A 216 -69.64 -17.53 42.90
C LYS A 216 -70.84 -17.16 42.00
N CYS A 217 -71.93 -17.90 42.12
CA CYS A 217 -73.19 -17.64 41.42
C CYS A 217 -74.34 -18.23 42.23
N GLY A 218 -75.34 -17.40 42.55
CA GLY A 218 -76.46 -17.78 43.42
C GLY A 218 -76.22 -17.47 44.90
N GLY A 219 -77.11 -17.97 45.75
CA GLY A 219 -77.08 -17.76 47.20
C GLY A 219 -78.48 -17.51 47.77
N ILE A 220 -78.59 -17.45 49.10
CA ILE A 220 -79.89 -17.34 49.81
C ILE A 220 -80.70 -16.11 49.35
N SER A 221 -80.03 -15.00 49.03
CA SER A 221 -80.66 -13.76 48.57
C SER A 221 -81.00 -13.77 47.07
N CYS A 222 -80.77 -14.88 46.37
CA CYS A 222 -80.81 -14.98 44.92
C CYS A 222 -81.68 -16.18 44.50
N ASP A 223 -82.87 -16.22 45.08
CA ASP A 223 -83.85 -17.31 44.98
C ASP A 223 -84.39 -17.50 43.55
N GLN A 224 -84.35 -16.46 42.71
CA GLN A 224 -84.79 -16.54 41.32
C GLN A 224 -83.79 -17.25 40.40
N GLY A 225 -82.53 -17.36 40.81
CA GLY A 225 -81.46 -17.99 40.03
C GLY A 225 -81.62 -19.50 39.91
N ALA A 226 -81.35 -20.02 38.71
CA ALA A 226 -81.38 -21.46 38.45
C ALA A 226 -80.45 -22.26 39.37
N ILE A 227 -79.26 -21.74 39.69
CA ILE A 227 -78.30 -22.43 40.58
C ILE A 227 -78.87 -22.55 42.00
N THR A 228 -79.33 -21.44 42.59
CA THR A 228 -79.92 -21.45 43.93
C THR A 228 -81.12 -22.40 44.01
N LYS A 229 -81.99 -22.40 42.98
CA LYS A 229 -83.13 -23.34 42.91
C LYS A 229 -82.68 -24.80 42.87
N ALA A 230 -81.65 -25.11 42.09
CA ALA A 230 -81.11 -26.46 42.02
C ALA A 230 -80.46 -26.89 43.35
N GLU A 231 -79.71 -26.01 44.01
CA GLU A 231 -79.12 -26.28 45.33
C GLU A 231 -80.19 -26.49 46.40
N GLN A 232 -81.22 -25.65 46.43
CA GLN A 232 -82.36 -25.81 47.34
C GLN A 232 -83.11 -27.11 47.08
N ALA A 233 -83.33 -27.48 45.81
CA ALA A 233 -83.97 -28.74 45.46
C ALA A 233 -83.12 -29.95 45.89
N LEU A 234 -81.79 -29.89 45.72
CA LEU A 234 -80.87 -30.93 46.16
C LEU A 234 -80.83 -31.06 47.69
N ASP A 235 -80.74 -29.94 48.42
CA ASP A 235 -80.79 -29.93 49.88
C ASP A 235 -82.13 -30.49 50.39
N PHE A 236 -83.25 -30.08 49.76
CA PHE A 236 -84.57 -30.61 50.09
C PHE A 236 -84.65 -32.12 49.82
N ALA A 237 -84.14 -32.61 48.69
CA ALA A 237 -84.10 -34.02 48.36
C ALA A 237 -83.26 -34.82 49.38
N ASN A 238 -82.05 -34.34 49.72
CA ASN A 238 -81.17 -34.98 50.69
C ASN A 238 -81.79 -35.02 52.10
N LYS A 239 -82.40 -33.93 52.55
CA LYS A 239 -83.13 -33.88 53.82
C LYS A 239 -84.31 -34.84 53.83
N THR A 240 -85.04 -34.91 52.72
CA THR A 240 -86.16 -35.83 52.56
C THR A 240 -85.68 -37.29 52.57
N GLU A 241 -84.61 -37.60 51.87
CA GLU A 241 -83.99 -38.94 51.88
C GLU A 241 -83.55 -39.34 53.30
N HIS A 242 -82.89 -38.44 54.02
CA HIS A 242 -82.46 -38.70 55.39
C HIS A 242 -83.65 -38.97 56.32
N ARG A 243 -84.70 -38.14 56.23
CA ARG A 243 -85.94 -38.33 57.01
C ARG A 243 -86.66 -39.63 56.64
N ILE A 244 -86.67 -40.01 55.36
CA ILE A 244 -87.25 -41.29 54.92
C ILE A 244 -86.48 -42.46 55.56
N LYS A 245 -85.14 -42.45 55.50
CA LYS A 245 -84.30 -43.48 56.13
C LYS A 245 -84.51 -43.59 57.64
N GLU A 246 -84.63 -42.47 58.34
CA GLU A 246 -84.90 -42.45 59.79
C GLU A 246 -86.27 -43.06 60.12
N HIS A 247 -87.30 -42.68 59.35
CA HIS A 247 -88.65 -43.24 59.51
C HIS A 247 -88.68 -44.74 59.14
N GLU A 248 -87.92 -45.18 58.13
CA GLU A 248 -87.78 -46.58 57.74
C GLU A 248 -87.15 -47.41 58.88
N LEU A 249 -86.04 -46.97 59.47
CA LEU A 249 -85.40 -47.63 60.62
C LEU A 249 -86.36 -47.74 61.82
N THR A 250 -87.06 -46.65 62.15
CA THR A 250 -88.04 -46.63 63.24
C THR A 250 -89.19 -47.61 62.96
N ALA A 251 -89.66 -47.68 61.71
CA ALA A 251 -90.71 -48.62 61.31
C ALA A 251 -90.23 -50.08 61.40
N GLU A 252 -88.99 -50.38 61.01
CA GLU A 252 -88.38 -51.71 61.18
C GLU A 252 -88.26 -52.11 62.65
N GLU A 253 -87.83 -51.19 63.53
CA GLU A 253 -87.75 -51.44 64.97
C GLU A 253 -89.13 -51.74 65.58
N ILE A 254 -90.14 -50.94 65.26
CA ILE A 254 -91.53 -51.18 65.69
C ILE A 254 -92.00 -52.54 65.14
N PHE A 255 -91.74 -52.85 63.87
CA PHE A 255 -92.12 -54.12 63.27
C PHE A 255 -91.47 -55.32 63.96
N ARG A 256 -90.17 -55.22 64.31
CA ARG A 256 -89.47 -56.24 65.11
C ARG A 256 -90.08 -56.37 66.50
N SER A 257 -90.34 -55.27 67.19
CA SER A 257 -90.98 -55.28 68.51
C SER A 257 -92.36 -55.94 68.48
N VAL A 258 -93.20 -55.60 67.50
CA VAL A 258 -94.52 -56.21 67.33
C VAL A 258 -94.42 -57.70 66.99
N SER A 259 -93.44 -58.08 66.16
CA SER A 259 -93.19 -59.48 65.81
C SER A 259 -92.70 -60.30 67.01
N GLN A 260 -91.84 -59.74 67.85
CA GLN A 260 -91.39 -60.36 69.09
C GLN A 260 -92.54 -60.53 70.08
N VAL A 261 -93.33 -59.47 70.32
CA VAL A 261 -94.53 -59.54 71.19
C VAL A 261 -95.50 -60.60 70.68
N LYS A 262 -95.67 -60.72 69.35
CA LYS A 262 -96.49 -61.77 68.74
C LYS A 262 -95.92 -63.16 69.05
N GLN A 263 -94.63 -63.39 68.89
CA GLN A 263 -94.00 -64.68 69.21
C GLN A 263 -94.09 -65.01 70.71
N ASP A 264 -93.82 -64.05 71.59
CA ASP A 264 -93.92 -64.23 73.03
C ASP A 264 -95.36 -64.55 73.45
N THR A 265 -96.36 -63.89 72.84
CA THR A 265 -97.79 -64.19 73.09
C THR A 265 -98.19 -65.59 72.63
N VAL A 266 -97.57 -66.11 71.56
CA VAL A 266 -97.79 -67.49 71.08
C VAL A 266 -97.07 -68.50 71.98
N SER A 267 -95.87 -68.18 72.47
CA SER A 267 -95.09 -68.97 73.42
C SER A 267 -95.80 -69.13 74.77
N VAL A 268 -96.39 -68.06 75.32
CA VAL A 268 -97.17 -68.08 76.58
C VAL A 268 -98.49 -68.86 76.44
N ARG A 269 -98.98 -69.09 75.21
CA ARG A 269 -100.18 -69.88 74.91
C ARG A 269 -99.90 -71.38 74.69
N SER A 270 -98.63 -71.80 74.70
CA SER A 270 -98.19 -73.19 74.52
C SER A 270 -97.81 -73.81 75.87
#